data_AF-A0A919J8U5-F1
#
_entry.id   AF-A0A919J8U5-F1
#
_cell.length_a   1.000
_cell.length_b   1.000
_cell.length_c   1.000
_cell.angle_alpha   90.00
_cell.angle_beta   90.00
_cell.angle_gamma   90.00
#
_symmetry.space_group_name_H-M   'P 1'
#
loop_
_entity.id
_entity.type
_entity.pdbx_description
1 polymer ?
#
loop_
_entity_poly.entity_id
_entity_poly.type
_entity_poly.pdbx_seq_one_letter_code
_entity_poly.pdbx_strand_id
1 'polypeptide(L)'
;MTAAERRRQAGDRARRRAVRALAAQLGVPYTVAARLIADPHHPPVFARREQRPFEVRVRDTRQAAAPPLGRAAHLTTRFPRLHTTAGQLYHGRHRRQLLAMVYTVVAHESPDLRPAAEELAWVADLGEETAVDITCAALDRGARLLLDEDQPGPLRGSLPGARQTLDAVLLAAHRLPTPGSRIDFHGHTATVVGARWPRSGPPTAFEVRLDDDPRVHLVELGQEQEPASADGAAAR
;
A
#
# COMPACT_ATOMS: atom_id res chain seq x y z
N MET A 1 4.13 37.83 25.98
CA MET A 1 4.74 37.31 24.73
C MET A 1 6.23 37.12 24.90
N THR A 2 6.68 35.88 24.99
CA THR A 2 8.07 35.51 25.32
C THR A 2 8.97 35.53 24.08
N ALA A 3 10.30 35.61 24.28
CA ALA A 3 11.27 35.62 23.18
C ALA A 3 11.22 34.34 22.31
N ALA A 4 10.78 33.21 22.89
CA ALA A 4 10.61 31.94 22.19
C ALA A 4 9.44 31.97 21.18
N GLU A 5 8.32 32.62 21.54
CA GLU A 5 7.16 32.79 20.65
C GLU A 5 7.49 33.67 19.44
N ARG A 6 8.27 34.75 19.65
CA ARG A 6 8.72 35.64 18.56
C ARG A 6 9.63 34.92 17.57
N ARG A 7 10.54 34.05 18.04
CA ARG A 7 11.39 33.23 17.15
C ARG A 7 10.59 32.18 16.37
N ARG A 8 9.63 31.51 16.99
CA ARG A 8 8.73 30.56 16.29
C ARG A 8 7.88 31.26 15.23
N GLN A 9 7.32 32.44 15.53
CA GLN A 9 6.58 33.25 14.55
C GLN A 9 7.47 33.78 13.41
N ALA A 10 8.74 34.12 13.68
CA ALA A 10 9.68 34.53 12.65
C ALA A 10 10.01 33.37 11.70
N GLY A 11 10.24 32.15 12.24
CA GLY A 11 10.43 30.93 11.46
C GLY A 11 9.21 30.59 10.59
N ASP A 12 7.99 30.74 11.11
CA ASP A 12 6.77 30.47 10.33
C ASP A 12 6.57 31.48 9.19
N ARG A 13 6.89 32.76 9.41
CA ARG A 13 6.84 33.79 8.36
C ARG A 13 7.89 33.58 7.27
N ALA A 14 9.12 33.22 7.64
CA ALA A 14 10.17 32.90 6.69
C ALA A 14 9.80 31.68 5.84
N ARG A 15 9.26 30.62 6.47
CA ARG A 15 8.76 29.43 5.78
C ARG A 15 7.65 29.79 4.78
N ARG A 16 6.62 30.53 5.19
CA ARG A 16 5.52 30.93 4.28
C ARG A 16 6.02 31.77 3.10
N ARG A 17 7.01 32.65 3.29
CA ARG A 17 7.62 33.42 2.19
C ARG A 17 8.36 32.52 1.22
N ALA A 18 9.14 31.56 1.72
CA ALA A 18 9.83 30.58 0.88
C ALA A 18 8.85 29.74 0.06
N VAL A 19 7.73 29.30 0.66
CA VAL A 19 6.67 28.56 -0.07
C VAL A 19 6.05 29.39 -1.18
N ARG A 20 5.70 30.66 -0.93
CA ARG A 20 5.12 31.53 -1.96
C ARG A 20 6.10 31.82 -3.09
N ALA A 21 7.37 32.07 -2.76
CA ALA A 21 8.42 32.32 -3.75
C ALA A 21 8.61 31.10 -4.66
N LEU A 22 8.66 29.90 -4.08
CA LEU A 22 8.80 28.66 -4.83
C LEU A 22 7.57 28.35 -5.69
N ALA A 23 6.36 28.58 -5.18
CA ALA A 23 5.12 28.43 -5.94
C ALA A 23 5.10 29.33 -7.19
N ALA A 24 5.48 30.60 -7.01
CA ALA A 24 5.57 31.57 -8.10
C ALA A 24 6.66 31.22 -9.12
N GLN A 25 7.83 30.77 -8.66
CA GLN A 25 8.95 30.39 -9.52
C GLN A 25 8.62 29.18 -10.41
N LEU A 26 7.88 28.20 -9.88
CA LEU A 26 7.58 26.95 -10.58
C LEU A 26 6.22 26.96 -11.29
N GLY A 27 5.39 27.98 -11.07
CA GLY A 27 4.02 28.04 -11.60
C GLY A 27 3.09 26.96 -11.02
N VAL A 28 3.33 26.55 -9.76
CA VAL A 28 2.57 25.46 -9.10
C VAL A 28 1.75 25.98 -7.92
N PRO A 29 0.67 25.29 -7.50
CA PRO A 29 -0.12 25.68 -6.33
C PRO A 29 0.70 25.75 -5.02
N TYR A 30 0.32 26.64 -4.10
CA TYR A 30 1.00 26.86 -2.81
C TYR A 30 1.19 25.57 -2.00
N THR A 31 0.18 24.69 -1.98
CA THR A 31 0.23 23.40 -1.26
C THR A 31 1.25 22.43 -1.84
N VAL A 32 1.48 22.48 -3.16
CA VAL A 32 2.54 21.71 -3.83
C VAL A 32 3.90 22.25 -3.38
N ALA A 33 4.13 23.56 -3.50
CA ALA A 33 5.38 24.19 -3.05
C ALA A 33 5.67 23.97 -1.55
N ALA A 34 4.64 23.92 -0.71
CA ALA A 34 4.77 23.65 0.72
C ALA A 34 5.31 22.24 1.00
N ARG A 35 4.88 21.26 0.21
CA ARG A 35 5.37 19.87 0.28
C ARG A 35 6.80 19.75 -0.23
N LEU A 36 7.16 20.46 -1.29
CA LEU A 36 8.53 20.46 -1.85
C LEU A 36 9.56 21.02 -0.85
N ILE A 37 9.19 22.03 -0.06
CA ILE A 37 10.06 22.58 1.00
C ILE A 37 10.14 21.67 2.22
N ALA A 38 9.05 20.97 2.55
CA ALA A 38 9.02 20.03 3.66
C ALA A 38 9.80 18.73 3.37
N ASP A 39 9.90 18.35 2.09
CA ASP A 39 10.64 17.18 1.63
C ASP A 39 11.51 17.54 0.41
N PRO A 40 12.74 18.06 0.65
CA PRO A 40 13.67 18.52 -0.40
C PRO A 40 14.15 17.42 -1.35
N HIS A 41 13.91 16.14 -1.02
CA HIS A 41 14.27 14.99 -1.85
C HIS A 41 13.10 14.50 -2.73
N HIS A 42 11.91 15.08 -2.57
CA HIS A 42 10.73 14.82 -3.37
C HIS A 42 10.43 15.79 -4.57
N PRO A 43 11.29 16.73 -5.07
CA PRO A 43 10.74 17.86 -5.83
C PRO A 43 10.62 17.85 -7.37
N PRO A 44 11.08 16.90 -8.21
CA PRO A 44 10.90 17.08 -9.66
C PRO A 44 9.65 16.42 -10.25
N VAL A 45 9.03 15.45 -9.57
CA VAL A 45 8.07 14.55 -10.22
C VAL A 45 6.70 15.18 -10.42
N PHE A 46 6.15 15.87 -9.41
CA PHE A 46 4.80 16.45 -9.51
C PHE A 46 4.74 17.70 -10.39
N ALA A 47 5.71 18.61 -10.24
CA ALA A 47 5.74 19.83 -11.06
C ALA A 47 5.90 19.52 -12.55
N ARG A 48 6.77 18.56 -12.92
CA ARG A 48 6.91 18.13 -14.32
C ARG A 48 5.66 17.45 -14.87
N ARG A 49 4.88 16.78 -14.01
CA ARG A 49 3.64 16.10 -14.40
C ARG A 49 2.51 17.07 -14.71
N GLU A 50 2.42 18.17 -13.98
CA GLU A 50 1.42 19.22 -14.24
C GLU A 50 1.72 19.99 -15.54
N GLN A 51 3.01 20.09 -15.91
CA GLN A 51 3.49 20.75 -17.13
C GLN A 51 3.36 19.90 -18.41
N ARG A 52 2.86 18.67 -18.34
CA ARG A 52 2.65 17.82 -19.53
C ARG A 52 1.53 18.40 -20.42
N PRO A 53 1.60 18.20 -21.76
CA PRO A 53 0.51 18.55 -22.66
C PRO A 53 -0.82 17.92 -22.22
N PHE A 54 -1.92 18.64 -22.41
CA PHE A 54 -3.26 18.22 -21.98
C PHE A 54 -3.61 16.79 -22.42
N GLU A 55 -3.38 16.46 -23.69
CA GLU A 55 -3.64 15.12 -24.25
C GLU A 55 -2.88 14.00 -23.52
N VAL A 56 -1.63 14.26 -23.13
CA VAL A 56 -0.82 13.32 -22.34
C VAL A 56 -1.44 13.15 -20.96
N ARG A 57 -1.88 14.25 -20.32
CA ARG A 57 -2.53 14.17 -19.01
C ARG A 57 -3.83 13.38 -19.07
N VAL A 58 -4.68 13.62 -20.07
CA VAL A 58 -5.94 12.87 -20.30
C VAL A 58 -5.67 11.38 -20.51
N ARG A 59 -4.65 11.03 -21.31
CA ARG A 59 -4.25 9.63 -21.48
C ARG A 59 -3.84 9.00 -20.15
N ASP A 60 -3.03 9.70 -19.36
CA ASP A 60 -2.53 9.20 -18.08
C ASP A 60 -3.64 9.07 -17.03
N THR A 61 -4.60 10.00 -17.00
CA THR A 61 -5.77 9.93 -16.10
C THR A 61 -6.76 8.85 -16.54
N ARG A 62 -6.99 8.64 -17.84
CA ARG A 62 -7.77 7.49 -18.34
C ARG A 62 -7.15 6.16 -17.94
N GLN A 63 -5.82 6.04 -18.05
CA GLN A 63 -5.13 4.86 -17.56
C GLN A 63 -5.25 4.73 -16.02
N ALA A 64 -5.17 5.83 -15.27
CA ALA A 64 -5.32 5.81 -13.81
C ALA A 64 -6.73 5.45 -13.34
N ALA A 65 -7.75 5.82 -14.12
CA ALA A 65 -9.17 5.58 -13.86
C ALA A 65 -9.65 4.18 -14.28
N ALA A 66 -8.74 3.27 -14.65
CA ALA A 66 -9.04 1.88 -14.99
C ALA A 66 -8.59 0.92 -13.86
N PRO A 67 -9.21 0.91 -12.68
CA PRO A 67 -8.89 -0.07 -11.64
C PRO A 67 -9.25 -1.49 -12.11
N PRO A 68 -8.56 -2.53 -11.61
CA PRO A 68 -7.52 -2.45 -10.57
C PRO A 68 -6.12 -2.11 -11.13
N LEU A 69 -5.80 -2.56 -12.34
CA LEU A 69 -4.45 -2.51 -12.91
C LEU A 69 -3.97 -1.10 -13.25
N GLY A 70 -4.85 -0.26 -13.77
CA GLY A 70 -4.56 1.12 -14.16
C GLY A 70 -4.27 2.01 -12.96
N ARG A 71 -5.09 1.91 -11.91
CA ARG A 71 -4.86 2.61 -10.64
C ARG A 71 -3.55 2.18 -9.97
N ALA A 72 -3.29 0.87 -9.90
CA ALA A 72 -2.04 0.34 -9.36
C ALA A 72 -0.80 0.83 -10.16
N ALA A 73 -0.88 0.85 -11.49
CA ALA A 73 0.18 1.38 -12.35
C ALA A 73 0.40 2.88 -12.12
N HIS A 74 -0.69 3.65 -12.00
CA HIS A 74 -0.63 5.08 -11.73
C HIS A 74 0.09 5.39 -10.42
N LEU A 75 -0.33 4.74 -9.32
CA LEU A 75 0.25 4.96 -8.00
C LEU A 75 1.72 4.56 -7.93
N THR A 76 2.07 3.41 -8.52
CA THR A 76 3.48 2.96 -8.51
C THR A 76 4.38 3.86 -9.35
N THR A 77 3.88 4.38 -10.48
CA THR A 77 4.63 5.36 -11.29
C THR A 77 4.73 6.71 -10.58
N ARG A 78 3.68 7.13 -9.87
CA ARG A 78 3.57 8.44 -9.18
C ARG A 78 4.36 8.52 -7.91
N PHE A 79 4.36 7.44 -7.15
CA PHE A 79 5.09 7.30 -5.90
C PHE A 79 6.23 6.28 -6.17
N PRO A 80 7.31 6.71 -6.86
CA PRO A 80 8.53 5.90 -6.87
C PRO A 80 8.99 5.70 -5.43
N ARG A 81 9.75 4.63 -5.18
CA ARG A 81 10.28 4.21 -3.87
C ARG A 81 10.36 5.35 -2.86
N LEU A 82 9.32 5.51 -2.03
CA LEU A 82 9.26 6.56 -1.03
C LEU A 82 9.90 6.05 0.26
N HIS A 83 10.87 6.79 0.81
CA HIS A 83 11.48 6.45 2.09
C HIS A 83 10.63 6.94 3.29
N THR A 84 9.31 6.86 3.18
CA THR A 84 8.37 7.18 4.25
C THR A 84 7.72 5.90 4.80
N THR A 85 7.11 5.97 5.99
CA THR A 85 6.31 4.86 6.55
C THR A 85 5.20 4.42 5.59
N ALA A 86 4.49 5.38 4.96
CA ALA A 86 3.51 5.10 3.90
C ALA A 86 4.14 4.58 2.60
N GLY A 87 5.45 4.81 2.40
CA GLY A 87 6.21 4.36 1.23
C GLY A 87 6.47 2.86 1.19
N GLN A 88 6.34 2.16 2.32
CA GLN A 88 6.49 0.70 2.44
C GLN A 88 5.51 -0.07 1.55
N LEU A 89 4.27 0.41 1.43
CA LEU A 89 3.24 -0.14 0.53
C LEU A 89 3.60 -0.01 -0.96
N TYR A 90 4.53 0.88 -1.31
CA TYR A 90 4.92 1.19 -2.68
C TYR A 90 6.35 0.71 -3.00
N HIS A 91 6.94 -0.19 -2.20
CA HIS A 91 8.27 -0.76 -2.45
C HIS A 91 8.22 -2.15 -3.12
N GLY A 92 9.33 -2.56 -3.74
CA GLY A 92 9.48 -3.91 -4.32
C GLY A 92 9.16 -4.04 -5.81
N ARG A 93 9.67 -5.11 -6.43
CA ARG A 93 9.55 -5.37 -7.89
C ARG A 93 8.14 -5.77 -8.34
N HIS A 94 7.34 -6.33 -7.42
CA HIS A 94 5.98 -6.82 -7.68
C HIS A 94 4.87 -5.88 -7.17
N ARG A 95 5.22 -4.66 -6.74
CA ARG A 95 4.29 -3.72 -6.11
C ARG A 95 3.07 -3.41 -6.96
N ARG A 96 3.20 -3.34 -8.28
CA ARG A 96 2.07 -3.06 -9.18
C ARG A 96 1.08 -4.23 -9.17
N GLN A 97 1.57 -5.46 -9.25
CA GLN A 97 0.75 -6.66 -9.23
C GLN A 97 0.07 -6.84 -7.87
N LEU A 98 0.81 -6.63 -6.78
CA LEU A 98 0.27 -6.71 -5.43
C LEU A 98 -0.83 -5.66 -5.20
N LEU A 99 -0.59 -4.38 -5.55
CA LEU A 99 -1.63 -3.35 -5.46
C LEU A 99 -2.83 -3.65 -6.34
N ALA A 100 -2.64 -4.17 -7.55
CA ALA A 100 -3.75 -4.57 -8.41
C ALA A 100 -4.58 -5.69 -7.76
N MET A 101 -3.94 -6.70 -7.18
CA MET A 101 -4.62 -7.77 -6.46
C MET A 101 -5.40 -7.23 -5.25
N VAL A 102 -4.78 -6.35 -4.45
CA VAL A 102 -5.45 -5.68 -3.32
C VAL A 102 -6.69 -4.91 -3.78
N TYR A 103 -6.58 -4.13 -4.87
CA TYR A 103 -7.74 -3.43 -5.43
C TYR A 103 -8.82 -4.37 -5.93
N THR A 104 -8.46 -5.48 -6.58
CA THR A 104 -9.42 -6.52 -6.99
C THR A 104 -10.19 -7.05 -5.79
N VAL A 105 -9.46 -7.38 -4.72
CA VAL A 105 -10.03 -7.93 -3.49
C VAL A 105 -10.99 -6.92 -2.84
N VAL A 106 -10.56 -5.68 -2.64
CA VAL A 106 -11.41 -4.62 -2.06
C VAL A 106 -12.65 -4.38 -2.92
N ALA A 107 -12.49 -4.35 -4.25
CA ALA A 107 -13.59 -4.15 -5.19
C ALA A 107 -14.60 -5.32 -5.20
N HIS A 108 -14.15 -6.54 -4.88
CA HIS A 108 -15.01 -7.71 -4.78
C HIS A 108 -15.79 -7.72 -3.46
N GLU A 109 -15.10 -7.46 -2.35
CA GLU A 109 -15.64 -7.57 -0.99
C GLU A 109 -16.40 -6.32 -0.54
N SER A 110 -16.14 -5.18 -1.18
CA SER A 110 -16.81 -3.90 -0.91
C SER A 110 -17.09 -3.18 -2.22
N PRO A 111 -18.08 -3.66 -3.01
CA PRO A 111 -18.41 -3.07 -4.31
C PRO A 111 -18.80 -1.59 -4.18
N ASP A 112 -19.39 -1.17 -3.07
CA ASP A 112 -19.81 0.22 -2.79
C ASP A 112 -18.62 1.19 -2.67
N LEU A 113 -17.40 0.69 -2.46
CA LEU A 113 -16.19 1.53 -2.44
C LEU A 113 -15.67 1.82 -3.86
N ARG A 114 -16.22 1.14 -4.88
CA ARG A 114 -15.85 1.39 -6.28
C ARG A 114 -16.55 2.66 -6.76
N PRO A 115 -15.81 3.62 -7.32
CA PRO A 115 -16.46 4.74 -7.98
C PRO A 115 -17.26 4.27 -9.19
N ALA A 116 -18.32 4.99 -9.53
CA ALA A 116 -19.12 4.69 -10.71
C ALA A 116 -18.26 4.81 -11.98
N ALA A 117 -18.48 3.93 -12.96
CA ALA A 117 -17.69 3.92 -14.19
C ALA A 117 -17.82 5.22 -14.99
N GLU A 118 -19.03 5.80 -15.02
CA GLU A 118 -19.33 7.06 -15.69
C GLU A 118 -18.63 8.25 -15.00
N GLU A 119 -18.64 8.29 -13.67
CA GLU A 119 -17.93 9.29 -12.88
C GLU A 119 -16.42 9.23 -13.14
N LEU A 120 -15.84 8.02 -13.13
CA LEU A 120 -14.42 7.82 -13.43
C LEU A 120 -14.05 8.24 -14.85
N ALA A 121 -14.91 7.93 -15.84
CA ALA A 121 -14.69 8.35 -17.22
C ALA A 121 -14.72 9.87 -17.35
N TRP A 122 -15.71 10.53 -16.74
CA TRP A 122 -15.83 11.99 -16.73
C TRP A 122 -14.61 12.65 -16.07
N VAL A 123 -14.23 12.18 -14.87
CA VAL A 123 -13.06 12.69 -14.14
C VAL A 123 -11.77 12.47 -14.91
N ALA A 124 -11.63 11.32 -15.59
CA ALA A 124 -10.46 11.02 -16.39
C ALA A 124 -10.28 12.01 -17.56
N ASP A 125 -11.37 12.44 -18.19
CA ASP A 125 -11.34 13.36 -19.32
C ASP A 125 -10.93 14.79 -18.95
N LEU A 126 -10.94 15.15 -17.66
CA LEU A 126 -10.41 16.42 -17.16
C LEU A 126 -8.88 16.51 -17.27
N GLY A 127 -8.18 15.36 -17.36
CA GLY A 127 -6.71 15.33 -17.34
C GLY A 127 -6.11 15.77 -16.00
N GLU A 128 -6.90 15.74 -14.92
CA GLU A 128 -6.47 16.12 -13.57
C GLU A 128 -6.23 14.87 -12.70
N GLU A 129 -4.95 14.54 -12.42
CA GLU A 129 -4.61 13.39 -11.58
C GLU A 129 -5.24 13.48 -10.17
N THR A 130 -5.33 14.69 -9.62
CA THR A 130 -5.94 14.94 -8.29
C THR A 130 -7.44 14.61 -8.28
N ALA A 131 -8.16 14.86 -9.37
CA ALA A 131 -9.57 14.54 -9.45
C ALA A 131 -9.79 13.01 -9.44
N VAL A 132 -8.94 12.27 -10.18
CA VAL A 132 -8.94 10.80 -10.14
C VAL A 132 -8.61 10.30 -8.73
N ASP A 133 -7.68 10.95 -8.01
CA ASP A 133 -7.36 10.56 -6.64
C ASP A 133 -8.51 10.75 -5.66
N ILE A 134 -9.21 11.88 -5.75
CA ILE A 134 -10.36 12.18 -4.89
C ILE A 134 -11.45 11.13 -5.13
N THR A 135 -11.74 10.84 -6.40
CA THR A 135 -12.74 9.85 -6.81
C THR A 135 -12.37 8.45 -6.31
N CYS A 136 -11.11 8.04 -6.45
CA CYS A 136 -10.61 6.75 -5.96
C CYS A 136 -10.31 6.72 -4.45
N ALA A 137 -10.53 7.80 -3.70
CA ALA A 137 -10.03 7.91 -2.33
C ALA A 137 -10.63 6.87 -1.37
N ALA A 138 -11.89 6.48 -1.56
CA ALA A 138 -12.54 5.45 -0.75
C ALA A 138 -11.92 4.07 -1.01
N LEU A 139 -11.79 3.70 -2.29
CA LEU A 139 -11.12 2.48 -2.71
C LEU A 139 -9.65 2.41 -2.22
N ASP A 140 -8.91 3.52 -2.34
CA ASP A 140 -7.53 3.64 -1.87
C ASP A 140 -7.42 3.48 -0.34
N ARG A 141 -8.39 3.99 0.42
CA ARG A 141 -8.46 3.78 1.87
C ARG A 141 -8.73 2.31 2.20
N GLY A 142 -9.68 1.67 1.51
CA GLY A 142 -9.94 0.24 1.66
C GLY A 142 -8.69 -0.62 1.39
N ALA A 143 -7.95 -0.29 0.33
CA ALA A 143 -6.70 -0.96 0.00
C ALA A 143 -5.63 -0.79 1.08
N ARG A 144 -5.50 0.40 1.68
CA ARG A 144 -4.56 0.64 2.80
C ARG A 144 -4.96 -0.12 4.05
N LEU A 145 -6.25 -0.16 4.38
CA LEU A 145 -6.75 -0.91 5.54
C LEU A 145 -6.48 -2.42 5.40
N LEU A 146 -6.52 -2.97 4.18
CA LEU A 146 -6.17 -4.36 3.95
C LEU A 146 -4.66 -4.64 4.16
N LEU A 147 -3.81 -3.63 3.96
CA LEU A 147 -2.36 -3.75 4.04
C LEU A 147 -1.76 -3.33 5.40
N ASP A 148 -2.49 -2.55 6.20
CA ASP A 148 -2.05 -2.13 7.54
C ASP A 148 -2.30 -3.26 8.55
N GLU A 149 -1.23 -3.97 8.94
CA GLU A 149 -1.28 -5.04 9.96
C GLU A 149 -1.54 -4.53 11.40
N ASP A 150 -1.23 -3.25 11.67
CA ASP A 150 -1.17 -2.66 13.01
C ASP A 150 -2.47 -1.99 13.50
N GLN A 151 -3.61 -2.13 12.82
CA GLN A 151 -4.85 -1.44 13.21
C GLN A 151 -5.82 -2.34 14.02
N PRO A 152 -5.85 -2.24 15.36
CA PRO A 152 -6.90 -2.85 16.18
C PRO A 152 -8.14 -1.96 16.12
N GLY A 153 -9.02 -2.17 15.14
CA GLY A 153 -10.26 -1.40 15.00
C GLY A 153 -11.41 -2.18 14.35
N PRO A 154 -12.67 -1.76 14.53
CA PRO A 154 -13.87 -2.54 14.18
C PRO A 154 -14.06 -2.84 12.68
N LEU A 155 -13.29 -2.20 11.78
CA LEU A 155 -13.24 -2.58 10.36
C LEU A 155 -12.47 -3.90 10.11
N ARG A 156 -11.73 -4.40 11.11
CA ARG A 156 -11.06 -5.72 11.11
C ARG A 156 -12.05 -6.90 11.02
N GLY A 157 -13.34 -6.66 11.22
CA GLY A 157 -14.42 -7.63 11.03
C GLY A 157 -15.16 -7.54 9.69
N SER A 158 -14.92 -6.50 8.88
CA SER A 158 -15.73 -6.22 7.68
C SER A 158 -15.17 -6.79 6.38
N LEU A 159 -13.92 -7.27 6.36
CA LEU A 159 -13.28 -7.89 5.20
C LEU A 159 -12.51 -9.19 5.51
N PRO A 160 -13.04 -10.18 6.25
CA PRO A 160 -12.30 -11.43 6.52
C PRO A 160 -11.96 -12.20 5.24
N GLY A 161 -12.88 -12.21 4.27
CA GLY A 161 -12.70 -12.91 2.98
C GLY A 161 -11.57 -12.34 2.14
N ALA A 162 -11.41 -11.01 2.18
CA ALA A 162 -10.36 -10.29 1.46
C ALA A 162 -8.95 -10.76 1.86
N ARG A 163 -8.67 -10.72 3.16
CA ARG A 163 -7.38 -11.13 3.70
C ARG A 163 -7.15 -12.61 3.46
N GLN A 164 -8.18 -13.43 3.64
CA GLN A 164 -8.07 -14.86 3.40
C GLN A 164 -7.76 -15.19 1.94
N THR A 165 -8.33 -14.45 0.99
CA THR A 165 -8.02 -14.57 -0.45
C THR A 165 -6.59 -14.14 -0.75
N LEU A 166 -6.16 -13.00 -0.17
CA LEU A 166 -4.79 -12.51 -0.34
C LEU A 166 -3.76 -13.50 0.26
N ASP A 167 -4.02 -13.98 1.46
CA ASP A 167 -3.22 -15.00 2.14
C ASP A 167 -3.18 -16.28 1.31
N ALA A 168 -4.29 -16.74 0.73
CA ALA A 168 -4.30 -17.92 -0.14
C ALA A 168 -3.38 -17.75 -1.35
N VAL A 169 -3.46 -16.61 -2.04
CA VAL A 169 -2.61 -16.35 -3.22
C VAL A 169 -1.14 -16.25 -2.83
N LEU A 170 -0.82 -15.53 -1.75
CA LEU A 170 0.56 -15.33 -1.31
C LEU A 170 1.16 -16.63 -0.75
N LEU A 171 0.42 -17.38 0.06
CA LEU A 171 0.86 -18.69 0.58
C LEU A 171 1.10 -19.69 -0.55
N ALA A 172 0.21 -19.74 -1.54
CA ALA A 172 0.41 -20.58 -2.73
C ALA A 172 1.69 -20.19 -3.50
N ALA A 173 1.97 -18.90 -3.65
CA ALA A 173 3.20 -18.43 -4.29
C ALA A 173 4.47 -18.85 -3.53
N HIS A 174 4.38 -19.02 -2.21
CA HIS A 174 5.44 -19.55 -1.34
C HIS A 174 5.42 -21.08 -1.19
N ARG A 175 4.50 -21.79 -1.85
CA ARG A 175 4.27 -23.25 -1.71
C ARG A 175 3.96 -23.66 -0.26
N LEU A 176 3.27 -22.81 0.46
CA LEU A 176 2.83 -23.05 1.84
C LEU A 176 1.34 -23.43 1.87
N PRO A 177 0.90 -24.14 2.92
CA PRO A 177 -0.52 -24.43 3.15
C PRO A 177 -1.37 -23.16 3.07
N THR A 178 -2.41 -23.18 2.22
CA THR A 178 -3.32 -22.05 2.03
C THR A 178 -4.44 -22.09 3.07
N PRO A 179 -5.17 -20.98 3.29
CA PRO A 179 -6.35 -20.99 4.15
C PRO A 179 -7.35 -22.07 3.73
N GLY A 180 -7.93 -22.77 4.70
CA GLY A 180 -8.73 -23.99 4.53
C GLY A 180 -7.92 -25.30 4.59
N SER A 181 -6.59 -25.24 4.51
CA SER A 181 -5.75 -26.45 4.65
C SER A 181 -5.72 -26.95 6.08
N ARG A 182 -5.62 -28.26 6.25
CA ARG A 182 -5.51 -28.96 7.53
C ARG A 182 -4.04 -29.19 7.85
N ILE A 183 -3.61 -28.84 9.07
CA ILE A 183 -2.25 -29.08 9.56
C ILE A 183 -2.30 -29.74 10.95
N ASP A 184 -1.22 -30.41 11.34
CA ASP A 184 -1.03 -30.85 12.72
C ASP A 184 -0.35 -29.73 13.53
N PHE A 185 -0.94 -29.39 14.68
CA PHE A 185 -0.43 -28.40 15.62
C PHE A 185 -0.42 -29.00 17.02
N HIS A 186 0.76 -29.39 17.50
CA HIS A 186 0.94 -30.07 18.79
C HIS A 186 0.06 -31.31 18.98
N GLY A 187 -0.13 -32.12 17.92
CA GLY A 187 -0.98 -33.32 17.96
C GLY A 187 -2.48 -33.04 17.84
N HIS A 188 -2.87 -31.79 17.60
CA HIS A 188 -4.25 -31.40 17.28
C HIS A 188 -4.36 -31.04 15.81
N THR A 189 -5.46 -31.44 15.18
CA THR A 189 -5.74 -30.96 13.82
C THR A 189 -6.22 -29.52 13.87
N ALA A 190 -5.58 -28.67 13.08
CA ALA A 190 -5.91 -27.26 12.94
C ALA A 190 -6.18 -26.92 11.47
N THR A 191 -7.04 -25.93 11.25
CA THR A 191 -7.29 -25.37 9.91
C THR A 191 -6.57 -24.04 9.79
N VAL A 192 -5.77 -23.87 8.75
CA VAL A 192 -5.14 -22.59 8.43
C VAL A 192 -6.24 -21.59 8.06
N VAL A 193 -6.30 -20.46 8.73
CA VAL A 193 -7.27 -19.39 8.45
C VAL A 193 -6.60 -18.15 7.85
N GLY A 194 -5.29 -18.02 7.99
CA GLY A 194 -4.50 -16.93 7.41
C GLY A 194 -3.01 -17.08 7.70
N ALA A 195 -2.26 -16.02 7.42
CA ALA A 195 -0.85 -15.92 7.80
C ALA A 195 -0.50 -14.53 8.33
N ARG A 196 0.60 -14.48 9.08
CA ARG A 196 1.27 -13.22 9.42
C ARG A 196 2.41 -12.97 8.47
N TRP A 197 2.42 -11.77 7.93
CA TRP A 197 3.44 -11.35 6.98
C TRP A 197 4.35 -10.31 7.63
N PRO A 198 5.67 -10.52 7.64
CA PRO A 198 6.58 -9.42 7.94
C PRO A 198 6.44 -8.36 6.86
N ARG A 199 6.96 -7.15 7.11
CA ARG A 199 6.95 -6.04 6.15
C ARG A 199 7.52 -6.41 4.76
N SER A 200 8.39 -7.41 4.70
CA SER A 200 8.89 -7.99 3.45
C SER A 200 9.37 -9.42 3.69
N GLY A 201 9.19 -10.29 2.68
CA GLY A 201 9.69 -11.65 2.71
C GLY A 201 8.58 -12.70 2.86
N PRO A 202 8.95 -13.96 3.18
CA PRO A 202 7.97 -15.03 3.44
C PRO A 202 7.18 -14.74 4.73
N PRO A 203 6.03 -15.41 4.95
CA PRO A 203 5.26 -15.25 6.18
C PRO A 203 6.07 -15.75 7.38
N THR A 204 5.87 -15.13 8.55
CA THR A 204 6.56 -15.50 9.79
C THR A 204 5.72 -16.43 10.67
N ALA A 205 4.41 -16.50 10.47
CA ALA A 205 3.54 -17.40 11.21
C ALA A 205 2.28 -17.76 10.42
N PHE A 206 1.67 -18.90 10.74
CA PHE A 206 0.29 -19.19 10.37
C PHE A 206 -0.68 -18.71 11.44
N GLU A 207 -1.85 -18.23 11.01
CA GLU A 207 -3.02 -18.10 11.85
C GLU A 207 -3.86 -19.36 11.64
N VAL A 208 -4.10 -20.13 12.70
CA VAL A 208 -4.80 -21.42 12.65
C VAL A 208 -5.97 -21.46 13.63
N ARG A 209 -7.00 -22.22 13.30
CA ARG A 209 -8.14 -22.49 14.18
C ARG A 209 -8.18 -23.99 14.47
N LEU A 210 -8.17 -24.37 15.74
CA LEU A 210 -8.31 -25.77 16.14
C LEU A 210 -9.77 -26.20 15.94
N ASP A 211 -10.03 -27.49 15.69
CA ASP A 211 -11.41 -27.95 15.51
C ASP A 211 -12.28 -27.76 16.73
N ASP A 212 -11.69 -27.98 17.89
CA ASP A 212 -12.38 -27.93 19.17
C ASP A 212 -12.29 -26.55 19.84
N ASP A 213 -11.59 -25.58 19.23
CA ASP A 213 -11.43 -24.23 19.76
C ASP A 213 -11.64 -23.17 18.66
N PRO A 214 -12.70 -22.34 18.75
CA PRO A 214 -12.97 -21.30 17.75
C PRO A 214 -11.93 -20.17 17.74
N ARG A 215 -11.03 -20.10 18.74
CA ARG A 215 -9.98 -19.08 18.82
C ARG A 215 -8.94 -19.29 17.72
N VAL A 216 -8.37 -18.17 17.28
CA VAL A 216 -7.24 -18.18 16.34
C VAL A 216 -5.95 -18.25 17.14
N HIS A 217 -5.14 -19.25 16.83
CA HIS A 217 -3.81 -19.51 17.38
C HIS A 217 -2.75 -19.13 16.35
N LEU A 218 -1.59 -18.65 16.83
CA LEU A 218 -0.45 -18.33 15.98
C LEU A 218 0.56 -19.48 16.04
N VAL A 219 0.97 -19.96 14.87
CA VAL A 219 2.01 -20.97 14.71
C VAL A 219 3.20 -20.32 14.02
N GLU A 220 4.24 -20.00 14.79
CA GLU A 220 5.46 -19.41 14.23
C GLU A 220 6.07 -20.39 13.20
N LEU A 221 6.29 -19.87 11.99
CA LEU A 221 7.07 -20.56 10.97
C LEU A 221 8.53 -20.41 11.39
N GLY A 222 9.07 -21.45 12.02
CA GLY A 222 10.45 -21.47 12.49
C GLY A 222 11.41 -20.91 11.44
N GLN A 223 12.25 -19.96 11.84
CA GLN A 223 13.33 -19.40 11.03
C GLN A 223 14.45 -20.44 10.84
N GLU A 224 14.18 -21.63 10.30
CA GLU A 224 15.23 -22.64 10.12
C GLU A 224 14.90 -23.61 8.99
N GLN A 225 15.57 -23.40 7.86
CA GLN A 225 16.36 -24.45 7.21
C GLN A 225 17.52 -23.73 6.49
N GLU A 226 18.55 -23.37 7.26
CA GLU A 226 19.90 -23.39 6.71
C GLU A 226 20.12 -24.79 6.11
N PRO A 227 20.60 -24.91 4.86
CA PRO A 227 20.93 -26.21 4.33
C PRO A 227 22.03 -26.79 5.20
N ALA A 228 21.80 -27.98 5.77
CA ALA A 228 22.82 -28.76 6.44
C ALA A 228 24.06 -28.82 5.54
N SER A 229 25.12 -28.13 5.95
CA SER A 229 26.42 -28.21 5.31
C SER A 229 26.81 -29.67 5.19
N ALA A 230 26.83 -30.15 3.96
CA ALA A 230 27.45 -31.42 3.60
C ALA A 230 28.96 -31.24 3.73
N ASP A 231 29.49 -31.46 4.92
CA ASP A 231 30.93 -31.65 5.10
C ASP A 231 31.17 -32.81 6.07
N GLY A 232 31.37 -33.98 5.48
CA GLY A 232 31.47 -35.25 6.19
C GLY A 232 31.80 -36.40 5.26
N ALA A 233 32.79 -36.25 4.37
CA ALA A 233 33.39 -37.37 3.65
C ALA A 233 34.79 -37.05 3.10
N ALA A 234 35.80 -37.01 3.98
CA ALA A 234 37.19 -37.26 3.58
C ALA A 234 38.02 -37.71 4.79
N ALA A 235 37.80 -38.95 5.22
CA ALA A 235 38.78 -39.68 6.02
C ALA A 235 38.57 -41.20 5.84
N ARG A 236 39.22 -41.75 4.81
CA ARG A 236 39.97 -43.02 4.79
C ARG A 236 40.33 -43.40 3.37
#